data_AF-A0A5E7V146-F1
#
_entry.id   AF-A0A5E7V146-F1
#
_cell.length_a   1.000
_cell.length_b   1.000
_cell.length_c   1.000
_cell.angle_alpha   90.00
_cell.angle_beta   90.00
_cell.angle_gamma   90.00
#
_symmetry.space_group_name_H-M   'P 1'
#
loop_
_entity.id
_entity.type
_entity.pdbx_description
1 polymer ?
#
loop_
_entity_poly.entity_id
_entity_poly.type
_entity_poly.pdbx_seq_one_letter_code
_entity_poly.pdbx_strand_id
1 'polypeptide(L)'
;MGDQMPDSLQLVIGADLKGQPIAQAMRLANRHGLIAGATGTGKTVTLQRMAEAFSDAGVAVFAADIKGDLCGLGAAGNPQGKIAERIAGMPWLNHKPQAYPVTLWDIHGQSGHPLRTTLSEMGPLLLGSLLELTDSQQSALYAAFKVADREGLLLLDLKDLKALLNHLRDNPQLLGDDAALMTTGSSQALLRRLATLEQQGAEALFGEPALQLEDILQPTADGRGRIHLLDASRLVHEAPKVYATFLLWLLAELFEQLPERGDADKPLLALFFDEAHLLFNGTPQALRDRLEQVVRLIRSKGVGVYFVTQSPGDLPDDVLAQLGLRIQHGLRAFTAKEQKSLRAVAEGFRPNPAFDALSVLTELGIGEALVGTLQEKGTPEMVQRVLVAPPQSRIGPLTETERTILIAGSPFKGRYDQPIDRESAYEVLMGRKGLAPEPEAEQDKQEPSFTEQAGEFLGTAAGKALKSAMQQAANQIGRQLVRGLMGSLLGSKKRR
;
A
#
# COMPACT_ATOMS: atom_id res chain seq x y z
N MET A 1 22.64 16.13 -32.68
CA MET A 1 21.47 16.86 -32.19
C MET A 1 20.64 15.86 -31.42
N GLY A 2 20.72 15.92 -30.09
CA GLY A 2 20.05 14.96 -29.21
C GLY A 2 18.58 15.27 -29.16
N ASP A 3 17.77 14.27 -29.49
CA ASP A 3 16.32 14.29 -29.32
C ASP A 3 16.05 14.46 -27.81
N GLN A 4 15.72 15.67 -27.37
CA GLN A 4 15.31 15.90 -26.00
C GLN A 4 13.92 15.26 -25.86
N MET A 5 13.87 14.07 -25.24
CA MET A 5 12.61 13.47 -24.85
C MET A 5 11.82 14.47 -23.98
N PRO A 6 10.50 14.59 -24.16
CA PRO A 6 9.65 15.46 -23.34
C PRO A 6 9.91 15.28 -21.85
N ASP A 7 9.90 16.36 -21.07
CA ASP A 7 10.17 16.33 -19.61
C ASP A 7 9.28 15.30 -18.87
N SER A 8 8.05 15.06 -19.35
CA SER A 8 7.12 14.06 -18.77
C SER A 8 7.54 12.60 -18.97
N LEU A 9 8.53 12.32 -19.83
CA LEU A 9 9.09 10.99 -20.07
C LEU A 9 10.40 10.75 -19.30
N GLN A 10 10.82 11.71 -18.47
CA GLN A 10 12.00 11.60 -17.64
C GLN A 10 11.68 11.79 -16.15
N LEU A 11 12.14 10.86 -15.34
CA LEU A 11 12.16 10.97 -13.89
C LEU A 11 13.46 11.66 -13.47
N VAL A 12 13.42 12.99 -13.40
CA VAL A 12 14.60 13.81 -13.05
C VAL A 12 14.88 13.75 -11.55
N ILE A 13 16.08 13.33 -11.19
CA ILE A 13 16.51 13.09 -9.80
C ILE A 13 17.26 14.31 -9.24
N GLY A 14 18.14 14.92 -10.04
CA GLY A 14 19.01 16.01 -9.59
C GLY A 14 20.01 16.45 -10.64
N ALA A 15 21.06 17.15 -10.20
CA ALA A 15 22.15 17.62 -11.06
C ALA A 15 23.45 16.84 -10.81
N ASP A 16 24.22 16.56 -11.85
CA ASP A 16 25.59 16.09 -11.71
C ASP A 16 26.54 17.22 -11.26
N LEU A 17 27.84 16.90 -11.12
CA LEU A 17 28.88 17.88 -10.75
C LEU A 17 29.07 19.03 -11.75
N LYS A 18 28.52 18.92 -12.96
CA LYS A 18 28.55 19.96 -14.01
C LYS A 18 27.24 20.73 -14.09
N GLY A 19 26.30 20.48 -13.18
CA GLY A 19 24.98 21.10 -13.18
C GLY A 19 24.04 20.54 -14.25
N GLN A 20 24.34 19.40 -14.88
CA GLN A 20 23.48 18.76 -15.88
C GLN A 20 22.45 17.83 -15.21
N PRO A 21 21.22 17.75 -15.73
CA PRO A 21 20.19 16.90 -15.14
C PRO A 21 20.57 15.41 -15.23
N ILE A 22 20.42 14.70 -14.13
CA ILE A 22 20.45 13.24 -14.04
C ILE A 22 19.02 12.74 -13.89
N ALA A 23 18.61 11.86 -14.81
CA ALA A 23 17.25 11.37 -14.88
C ALA A 23 17.19 9.89 -15.27
N GLN A 24 16.13 9.22 -14.86
CA GLN A 24 15.76 7.88 -15.31
C GLN A 24 14.66 8.00 -16.37
N ALA A 25 14.76 7.26 -17.48
CA ALA A 25 13.66 7.19 -18.44
C ALA A 25 12.38 6.62 -17.76
N MET A 26 11.24 7.31 -17.89
CA MET A 26 9.99 6.97 -17.21
C MET A 26 9.50 5.55 -17.55
N ARG A 27 9.70 5.09 -18.78
CA ARG A 27 9.40 3.71 -19.22
C ARG A 27 10.15 2.62 -18.43
N LEU A 28 11.25 2.98 -17.77
CA LEU A 28 12.07 2.07 -16.95
C LEU A 28 11.74 2.19 -15.47
N ALA A 29 10.83 3.09 -15.06
CA ALA A 29 10.49 3.29 -13.66
C ALA A 29 9.77 2.08 -13.02
N ASN A 30 9.10 1.22 -13.81
CA ASN A 30 8.57 -0.05 -13.30
C ASN A 30 9.66 -1.09 -12.97
N ARG A 31 10.95 -0.79 -13.19
CA ARG A 31 12.09 -1.66 -12.80
C ARG A 31 12.53 -1.45 -11.35
N HIS A 32 11.63 -0.94 -10.52
CA HIS A 32 11.80 -0.73 -9.09
C HIS A 32 12.98 0.19 -8.75
N GLY A 33 13.12 0.51 -7.47
CA GLY A 33 14.27 1.27 -7.02
C GLY A 33 14.53 1.23 -5.52
N LEU A 34 15.69 1.75 -5.16
CA LEU A 34 16.19 1.85 -3.81
C LEU A 34 16.56 3.30 -3.51
N ILE A 35 16.09 3.82 -2.38
CA ILE A 35 16.52 5.09 -1.78
C ILE A 35 17.09 4.77 -0.40
N ALA A 36 18.42 4.78 -0.27
CA ALA A 36 19.10 4.41 0.97
C ALA A 36 19.98 5.54 1.51
N GLY A 37 20.35 5.48 2.79
CA GLY A 37 21.22 6.45 3.45
C GLY A 37 20.85 6.71 4.91
N ALA A 38 21.73 7.33 5.68
CA ALA A 38 21.49 7.61 7.09
C ALA A 38 20.31 8.57 7.33
N THR A 39 19.84 8.68 8.58
CA THR A 39 18.79 9.65 8.94
C THR A 39 19.24 11.08 8.67
N GLY A 40 18.36 11.89 8.08
CA GLY A 40 18.63 13.31 7.80
C GLY A 40 19.53 13.59 6.59
N THR A 41 19.89 12.60 5.79
CA THR A 41 20.77 12.81 4.61
C THR A 41 20.03 13.26 3.35
N GLY A 42 18.71 13.11 3.29
CA GLY A 42 17.88 13.59 2.17
C GLY A 42 16.92 12.57 1.57
N LYS A 43 16.81 11.35 2.13
CA LYS A 43 15.93 10.28 1.62
C LYS A 43 14.48 10.73 1.38
N THR A 44 13.83 11.33 2.38
CA THR A 44 12.45 11.82 2.25
C THR A 44 12.32 12.85 1.12
N VAL A 45 13.29 13.77 0.99
CA VAL A 45 13.29 14.78 -0.07
C VAL A 45 13.42 14.14 -1.46
N THR A 46 14.23 13.09 -1.60
CA THR A 46 14.30 12.31 -2.85
C THR A 46 13.00 11.58 -3.14
N LEU A 47 12.40 10.91 -2.14
CA LEU A 47 11.10 10.26 -2.28
C LEU A 47 10.05 11.27 -2.75
N GLN A 48 9.94 12.40 -2.05
CA GLN A 48 9.05 13.50 -2.38
C GLN A 48 9.25 13.99 -3.81
N ARG A 49 10.50 14.26 -4.21
CA ARG A 49 10.82 14.70 -5.58
C ARG A 49 10.40 13.68 -6.63
N MET A 50 10.60 12.39 -6.37
CA MET A 50 10.17 11.33 -7.28
C MET A 50 8.64 11.23 -7.35
N ALA A 51 7.95 11.32 -6.20
CA ALA A 51 6.48 11.32 -6.14
C ALA A 51 5.87 12.47 -6.95
N GLU A 52 6.45 13.67 -6.86
CA GLU A 52 6.08 14.82 -7.69
C GLU A 52 6.24 14.54 -9.18
N ALA A 53 7.40 14.02 -9.59
CA ALA A 53 7.67 13.72 -10.99
C ALA A 53 6.75 12.62 -11.55
N PHE A 54 6.38 11.62 -10.73
CA PHE A 54 5.35 10.66 -11.11
C PHE A 54 3.97 11.31 -11.27
N SER A 55 3.57 12.15 -10.31
CA SER A 55 2.31 12.88 -10.37
C SER A 55 2.23 13.76 -11.61
N ASP A 56 3.26 14.55 -11.90
CA ASP A 56 3.35 15.40 -13.11
C ASP A 56 3.28 14.57 -14.40
N ALA A 57 3.84 13.36 -14.40
CA ALA A 57 3.75 12.44 -15.52
C ALA A 57 2.40 11.71 -15.62
N GLY A 58 1.44 11.96 -14.74
CA GLY A 58 0.14 11.28 -14.73
C GLY A 58 0.18 9.86 -14.15
N VAL A 59 1.24 9.51 -13.42
CA VAL A 59 1.41 8.21 -12.75
C VAL A 59 0.88 8.32 -11.32
N ALA A 60 -0.01 7.41 -10.92
CA ALA A 60 -0.48 7.35 -9.54
C ALA A 60 0.69 7.03 -8.59
N VAL A 61 0.66 7.59 -7.40
CA VAL A 61 1.66 7.31 -6.36
C VAL A 61 0.93 6.81 -5.13
N PHE A 62 1.43 5.74 -4.52
CA PHE A 62 1.00 5.32 -3.19
C PHE A 62 2.23 5.18 -2.30
N ALA A 63 2.26 5.89 -1.18
CA ALA A 63 3.38 5.87 -0.24
C ALA A 63 2.89 5.60 1.19
N ALA A 64 3.58 4.70 1.89
CA ALA A 64 3.45 4.57 3.32
C ALA A 64 4.32 5.64 4.02
N ASP A 65 3.69 6.62 4.65
CA ASP A 65 4.33 7.71 5.35
C ASP A 65 4.48 7.37 6.85
N ILE A 66 5.66 6.87 7.21
CA ILE A 66 5.97 6.49 8.59
C ILE A 66 6.39 7.70 9.43
N LYS A 67 6.98 8.72 8.81
CA LYS A 67 7.47 9.91 9.52
C LYS A 67 6.41 10.99 9.65
N GLY A 68 5.34 10.91 8.86
CA GLY A 68 4.28 11.90 8.77
C GLY A 68 4.70 13.17 8.03
N ASP A 69 5.87 13.18 7.38
CA ASP A 69 6.48 14.36 6.76
C ASP A 69 6.15 14.50 5.27
N LEU A 70 5.63 13.46 4.61
CA LEU A 70 5.27 13.49 3.19
C LEU A 70 3.96 14.24 2.93
N CYS A 71 3.10 14.38 3.93
CA CYS A 71 1.83 15.11 3.76
C CYS A 71 2.01 16.56 3.26
N GLY A 72 3.21 17.16 3.45
CA GLY A 72 3.61 18.44 2.87
C GLY A 72 3.46 18.56 1.35
N LEU A 73 3.39 17.44 0.62
CA LEU A 73 3.05 17.37 -0.80
C LEU A 73 1.74 18.11 -1.14
N GLY A 74 0.80 18.19 -0.19
CA GLY A 74 -0.48 18.89 -0.34
C GLY A 74 -0.39 20.42 -0.26
N ALA A 75 0.80 20.98 -0.01
CA ALA A 75 1.03 22.43 0.10
C ALA A 75 2.18 22.90 -0.81
N ALA A 76 2.08 24.13 -1.30
CA ALA A 76 3.16 24.74 -2.07
C ALA A 76 4.42 24.92 -1.22
N GLY A 77 5.58 24.68 -1.83
CA GLY A 77 6.86 24.95 -1.21
C GLY A 77 7.09 26.44 -0.92
N ASN A 78 8.03 26.74 -0.03
CA ASN A 78 8.52 28.09 0.20
C ASN A 78 10.05 28.05 0.29
N PRO A 79 10.75 27.92 -0.85
CA PRO A 79 12.19 27.69 -0.86
C PRO A 79 12.95 28.88 -0.28
N GLN A 80 13.79 28.61 0.72
CA GLN A 80 14.62 29.61 1.40
C GLN A 80 16.03 29.07 1.67
N GLY A 81 16.99 29.96 1.91
CA GLY A 81 18.38 29.63 2.23
C GLY A 81 19.01 28.65 1.24
N LYS A 82 19.61 27.57 1.75
CA LYS A 82 20.29 26.54 0.95
C LYS A 82 19.42 25.90 -0.13
N ILE A 83 18.10 25.85 0.06
CA ILE A 83 17.17 25.31 -0.95
C ILE A 83 17.06 26.27 -2.13
N ALA A 84 16.93 27.56 -1.86
CA ALA A 84 16.87 28.59 -2.91
C ALA A 84 18.20 28.68 -3.67
N GLU A 85 19.34 28.59 -2.97
CA GLU A 85 20.68 28.50 -3.59
C GLU A 85 20.79 27.28 -4.51
N ARG A 86 20.27 26.12 -4.07
CA ARG A 86 20.27 24.89 -4.87
C ARG A 86 19.41 25.03 -6.12
N ILE A 87 18.22 25.63 -6.02
CA ILE A 87 17.35 25.92 -7.16
C ILE A 87 18.06 26.85 -8.15
N ALA A 88 18.73 27.89 -7.67
CA ALA A 88 19.48 28.81 -8.52
C ALA A 88 20.62 28.12 -9.29
N GLY A 89 21.23 27.07 -8.70
CA GLY A 89 22.21 26.21 -9.35
C GLY A 89 21.63 25.24 -10.39
N MET A 90 20.31 25.14 -10.51
CA MET A 90 19.60 24.23 -11.42
C MET A 90 18.57 25.00 -12.29
N PRO A 91 19.00 25.90 -13.20
CA PRO A 91 18.07 26.72 -13.98
C PRO A 91 17.11 25.91 -14.86
N TRP A 92 17.51 24.71 -15.28
CA TRP A 92 16.67 23.77 -16.03
C TRP A 92 15.55 23.14 -15.20
N LEU A 93 15.60 23.24 -13.87
CA LEU A 93 14.57 22.67 -12.99
C LEU A 93 13.22 23.38 -13.16
N ASN A 94 13.23 24.63 -13.63
CA ASN A 94 12.03 25.47 -13.79
C ASN A 94 11.13 25.41 -12.54
N HIS A 95 11.74 25.53 -11.37
CA HIS A 95 11.08 25.32 -10.08
C HIS A 95 9.90 26.29 -9.92
N LYS A 96 8.70 25.74 -9.71
CA LYS A 96 7.48 26.50 -9.45
C LYS A 96 6.84 25.98 -8.16
N PRO A 97 6.94 26.72 -7.04
CA PRO A 97 6.32 26.26 -5.81
C PRO A 97 4.84 25.96 -5.99
N GLN A 98 4.44 24.71 -5.78
CA GLN A 98 3.08 24.23 -6.04
C GLN A 98 2.69 23.06 -5.15
N ALA A 99 1.38 22.89 -4.93
CA ALA A 99 0.79 21.75 -4.26
C ALA A 99 0.45 20.62 -5.26
N TYR A 100 0.43 19.38 -4.78
CA TYR A 100 0.06 18.19 -5.54
C TYR A 100 -1.29 17.63 -5.09
N PRO A 101 -1.97 16.86 -5.97
CA PRO A 101 -3.23 16.21 -5.62
C PRO A 101 -2.98 15.06 -4.63
N VAL A 102 -3.04 15.37 -3.34
CA VAL A 102 -2.82 14.41 -2.27
C VAL A 102 -4.14 13.88 -1.71
N THR A 103 -4.19 12.57 -1.45
CA THR A 103 -5.22 11.92 -0.65
C THR A 103 -4.55 11.26 0.55
N LEU A 104 -5.07 11.57 1.75
CA LEU A 104 -4.58 11.01 3.01
C LEU A 104 -5.44 9.82 3.41
N TRP A 105 -4.78 8.73 3.80
CA TRP A 105 -5.37 7.50 4.29
C TRP A 105 -4.85 7.21 5.71
N ASP A 106 -5.70 6.61 6.53
CA ASP A 106 -5.38 6.15 7.88
C ASP A 106 -6.24 4.92 8.17
N ILE A 107 -5.68 3.85 8.71
CA ILE A 107 -6.47 2.66 9.09
C ILE A 107 -7.56 3.03 10.10
N HIS A 108 -7.28 3.95 11.02
CA HIS A 108 -8.23 4.36 12.05
C HIS A 108 -9.07 5.59 11.65
N GLY A 109 -8.82 6.20 10.49
CA GLY A 109 -9.56 7.36 10.00
C GLY A 109 -9.37 8.65 10.81
N GLN A 110 -8.29 8.78 11.59
CA GLN A 110 -8.01 9.96 12.42
C GLN A 110 -7.29 11.05 11.62
N SER A 111 -6.28 10.68 10.84
CA SER A 111 -5.42 11.63 10.10
C SER A 111 -5.62 11.60 8.58
N GLY A 112 -6.59 10.80 8.11
CA GLY A 112 -6.96 10.58 6.72
C GLY A 112 -8.28 9.80 6.62
N HIS A 113 -8.68 9.41 5.41
CA HIS A 113 -9.84 8.53 5.22
C HIS A 113 -9.57 7.14 5.80
N PRO A 114 -10.56 6.49 6.44
CA PRO A 114 -10.44 5.11 6.88
C PRO A 114 -10.03 4.19 5.72
N LEU A 115 -8.95 3.46 5.89
CA LEU A 115 -8.51 2.47 4.92
C LEU A 115 -8.88 1.07 5.42
N ARG A 116 -9.76 0.39 4.67
CA ARG A 116 -10.24 -0.96 4.97
C ARG A 116 -9.98 -1.96 3.84
N THR A 117 -10.00 -3.24 4.19
CA THR A 117 -10.11 -4.41 3.31
C THR A 117 -11.03 -5.43 4.01
N THR A 118 -11.33 -6.58 3.40
CA THR A 118 -12.10 -7.65 4.07
C THR A 118 -11.25 -8.86 4.38
N LEU A 119 -11.69 -9.71 5.32
CA LEU A 119 -11.02 -11.00 5.55
C LEU A 119 -11.06 -11.91 4.31
N SER A 120 -12.13 -11.82 3.52
CA SER A 120 -12.26 -12.51 2.24
C SER A 120 -11.19 -12.07 1.23
N GLU A 121 -10.94 -10.77 1.10
CA GLU A 121 -9.88 -10.22 0.23
C GLU A 121 -8.48 -10.56 0.74
N MET A 122 -8.25 -10.47 2.06
CA MET A 122 -6.98 -10.83 2.68
C MET A 122 -6.64 -12.32 2.48
N GLY A 123 -7.66 -13.16 2.59
CA GLY A 123 -7.57 -14.60 2.44
C GLY A 123 -6.81 -15.31 3.56
N PRO A 124 -6.86 -16.65 3.59
CA PRO A 124 -6.31 -17.45 4.69
C PRO A 124 -4.78 -17.39 4.79
N LEU A 125 -4.07 -17.12 3.69
CA LEU A 125 -2.62 -17.08 3.67
C LEU A 125 -2.06 -15.87 4.43
N LEU A 126 -2.50 -14.66 4.05
CA LEU A 126 -2.02 -13.43 4.66
C LEU A 126 -2.52 -13.32 6.11
N LEU A 127 -3.77 -13.71 6.38
CA LEU A 127 -4.29 -13.81 7.75
C LEU A 127 -3.49 -14.80 8.61
N GLY A 128 -3.10 -15.92 8.02
CA GLY A 128 -2.23 -16.90 8.65
C GLY A 128 -0.91 -16.31 9.16
N SER A 129 -0.28 -15.51 8.30
CA SER A 129 0.95 -14.81 8.67
C SER A 129 0.72 -13.71 9.70
N LEU A 130 -0.35 -12.92 9.55
CA LEU A 130 -0.72 -11.86 10.50
C LEU A 130 -0.93 -12.43 11.92
N LEU A 131 -1.57 -13.60 12.00
CA LEU A 131 -1.89 -14.29 13.25
C LEU A 131 -0.74 -15.19 13.77
N GLU A 132 0.37 -15.31 13.03
CA GLU A 132 1.49 -16.21 13.31
C GLU A 132 1.03 -17.65 13.61
N LEU A 133 0.29 -18.20 12.66
CA LEU A 133 -0.26 -19.55 12.77
C LEU A 133 0.81 -20.62 12.57
N THR A 134 0.66 -21.73 13.29
CA THR A 134 1.39 -22.97 12.99
C THR A 134 0.81 -23.63 11.73
N ASP A 135 1.55 -24.54 11.09
CA ASP A 135 1.06 -25.26 9.89
C ASP A 135 -0.30 -25.95 10.09
N SER A 136 -0.55 -26.49 11.29
CA SER A 136 -1.84 -27.09 11.65
C SER A 136 -2.96 -26.06 11.76
N GLN A 137 -2.69 -24.92 12.40
CA GLN A 137 -3.65 -23.82 12.52
C GLN A 137 -3.93 -23.18 11.15
N GLN A 138 -2.90 -23.05 10.32
CA GLN A 138 -3.00 -22.58 8.95
C GLN A 138 -3.91 -23.49 8.12
N SER A 139 -3.71 -24.80 8.19
CA SER A 139 -4.53 -25.80 7.50
C SER A 139 -6.00 -25.76 7.96
N ALA A 140 -6.22 -25.56 9.27
CA ALA A 140 -7.57 -25.38 9.81
C ALA A 140 -8.23 -24.09 9.30
N LEU A 141 -7.49 -22.98 9.23
CA LEU A 141 -7.97 -21.72 8.67
C LEU A 141 -8.34 -21.87 7.20
N TYR A 142 -7.51 -22.53 6.39
CA TYR A 142 -7.83 -22.86 4.99
C TYR A 142 -9.13 -23.65 4.85
N ALA A 143 -9.32 -24.67 5.70
CA ALA A 143 -10.54 -25.47 5.70
C ALA A 143 -11.78 -24.62 6.05
N ALA A 144 -11.66 -23.68 6.99
CA ALA A 144 -12.74 -22.74 7.31
C ALA A 144 -13.11 -21.87 6.11
N PHE A 145 -12.13 -21.25 5.45
CA PHE A 145 -12.35 -20.44 4.25
C PHE A 145 -13.03 -21.23 3.13
N LYS A 146 -12.61 -22.47 2.88
CA LYS A 146 -13.24 -23.36 1.90
C LYS A 146 -14.72 -23.63 2.20
N VAL A 147 -15.09 -23.73 3.47
CA VAL A 147 -16.51 -23.86 3.86
C VAL A 147 -17.25 -22.54 3.64
N ALA A 148 -16.65 -21.41 4.00
CA ALA A 148 -17.23 -20.08 3.77
C ALA A 148 -17.57 -19.88 2.27
N ASP A 149 -16.62 -20.19 1.38
CA ASP A 149 -16.81 -20.09 -0.07
C ASP A 149 -17.93 -21.02 -0.57
N ARG A 150 -17.95 -22.27 -0.09
CA ARG A 150 -18.96 -23.26 -0.48
C ARG A 150 -20.37 -22.86 -0.04
N GLU A 151 -20.48 -22.21 1.12
CA GLU A 151 -21.76 -21.77 1.69
C GLU A 151 -22.14 -20.33 1.32
N GLY A 152 -21.26 -19.60 0.62
CA GLY A 152 -21.47 -18.20 0.27
C GLY A 152 -21.48 -17.26 1.47
N LEU A 153 -20.71 -17.58 2.52
CA LEU A 153 -20.57 -16.76 3.72
C LEU A 153 -19.50 -15.69 3.48
N LEU A 154 -19.90 -14.42 3.52
CA LEU A 154 -18.97 -13.29 3.41
C LEU A 154 -18.19 -13.12 4.71
N LEU A 155 -16.87 -13.06 4.62
CA LEU A 155 -16.00 -12.78 5.75
C LEU A 155 -15.49 -11.34 5.61
N LEU A 156 -16.26 -10.39 6.15
CA LEU A 156 -15.94 -8.97 6.08
C LEU A 156 -14.96 -8.58 7.17
N ASP A 157 -15.20 -9.04 8.40
CA ASP A 157 -14.46 -8.61 9.59
C ASP A 157 -14.16 -9.75 10.58
N LEU A 158 -13.63 -9.41 11.77
CA LEU A 158 -13.22 -10.38 12.77
C LEU A 158 -14.41 -11.10 13.44
N LYS A 159 -15.60 -10.47 13.56
CA LYS A 159 -16.81 -11.15 14.11
C LYS A 159 -17.25 -12.28 13.19
N ASP A 160 -17.12 -12.10 11.87
CA ASP A 160 -17.46 -13.12 10.87
C ASP A 160 -16.65 -14.39 10.99
N LEU A 161 -15.31 -14.24 11.00
CA LEU A 161 -14.44 -15.40 11.08
C LEU A 161 -14.58 -16.12 12.43
N LYS A 162 -14.79 -15.38 13.52
CA LYS A 162 -15.10 -15.99 14.82
C LYS A 162 -16.42 -16.76 14.79
N ALA A 163 -17.47 -16.21 14.19
CA ALA A 163 -18.76 -16.89 14.06
C ALA A 163 -18.62 -18.17 13.25
N LEU A 164 -17.89 -18.12 12.13
CA LEU A 164 -17.59 -19.28 11.30
C LEU A 164 -16.81 -20.35 12.08
N LEU A 165 -15.73 -19.99 12.76
CA LEU A 165 -14.92 -20.94 13.53
C LEU A 165 -15.73 -21.61 14.65
N ASN A 166 -16.58 -20.86 15.35
CA ASN A 166 -17.49 -21.42 16.33
C ASN A 166 -18.52 -22.36 15.68
N HIS A 167 -19.08 -21.96 14.54
CA HIS A 167 -20.05 -22.79 13.82
C HIS A 167 -19.44 -24.12 13.36
N LEU A 168 -18.22 -24.10 12.81
CA LEU A 168 -17.50 -25.29 12.34
C LEU A 168 -17.09 -26.21 13.50
N ARG A 169 -16.71 -25.64 14.64
CA ARG A 169 -16.46 -26.41 15.87
C ARG A 169 -17.72 -27.16 16.32
N ASP A 170 -18.87 -26.49 16.27
CA ASP A 170 -20.15 -27.07 16.68
C ASP A 170 -20.72 -28.04 15.59
N ASN A 171 -20.27 -27.91 14.33
CA ASN A 171 -20.76 -28.66 13.16
C ASN A 171 -19.61 -29.22 12.30
N PRO A 172 -18.77 -30.13 12.83
CA PRO A 172 -17.57 -30.62 12.15
C PRO A 172 -17.87 -31.35 10.83
N GLN A 173 -19.08 -31.88 10.67
CA GLN A 173 -19.53 -32.53 9.42
C GLN A 173 -19.47 -31.61 8.20
N LEU A 174 -19.54 -30.29 8.38
CA LEU A 174 -19.43 -29.33 7.28
C LEU A 174 -18.02 -29.32 6.67
N LEU A 175 -17.00 -29.71 7.42
CA LEU A 175 -15.62 -29.77 6.93
C LEU A 175 -15.36 -31.01 6.06
N GLY A 176 -16.23 -32.02 6.11
CA GLY A 176 -16.01 -33.28 5.38
C GLY A 176 -14.68 -33.93 5.76
N ASP A 177 -13.85 -34.26 4.76
CA ASP A 177 -12.54 -34.87 4.96
C ASP A 177 -11.57 -33.99 5.77
N ASP A 178 -11.79 -32.67 5.77
CA ASP A 178 -10.96 -31.69 6.47
C ASP A 178 -11.33 -31.58 7.97
N ALA A 179 -12.33 -32.34 8.47
CA ALA A 179 -12.79 -32.27 9.86
C ALA A 179 -11.69 -32.54 10.90
N ALA A 180 -10.72 -33.39 10.56
CA ALA A 180 -9.58 -33.68 11.44
C ALA A 180 -8.64 -32.47 11.66
N LEU A 181 -8.66 -31.48 10.77
CA LEU A 181 -7.86 -30.26 10.88
C LEU A 181 -8.43 -29.29 11.92
N MET A 182 -9.76 -29.26 12.08
CA MET A 182 -10.47 -28.34 12.98
C MET A 182 -10.72 -28.96 14.35
N THR A 183 -9.65 -29.34 15.05
CA THR A 183 -9.76 -29.80 16.44
C THR A 183 -10.25 -28.69 17.37
N THR A 184 -10.77 -29.04 18.54
CA THR A 184 -11.09 -28.06 19.60
C THR A 184 -9.88 -27.20 19.95
N GLY A 185 -8.68 -27.80 20.00
CA GLY A 185 -7.43 -27.09 20.25
C GLY A 185 -7.09 -26.06 19.17
N SER A 186 -7.19 -26.44 17.89
CA SER A 186 -6.95 -25.55 16.75
C SER A 186 -7.94 -24.40 16.71
N SER A 187 -9.24 -24.70 16.87
CA SER A 187 -10.32 -23.69 16.88
C SER A 187 -10.10 -22.65 18.00
N GLN A 188 -9.81 -23.12 19.22
CA GLN A 188 -9.57 -22.24 20.35
C GLN A 188 -8.28 -21.42 20.20
N ALA A 189 -7.24 -21.99 19.57
CA ALA A 189 -6.03 -21.24 19.27
C ALA A 189 -6.29 -20.10 18.26
N LEU A 190 -7.03 -20.38 17.18
CA LEU A 190 -7.42 -19.38 16.20
C LEU A 190 -8.26 -18.26 16.84
N LEU A 191 -9.28 -18.60 17.63
CA LEU A 191 -10.12 -17.62 18.33
C LEU A 191 -9.30 -16.72 19.27
N ARG A 192 -8.31 -17.28 19.99
CA ARG A 192 -7.41 -16.47 20.85
C ARG A 192 -6.54 -15.52 20.03
N ARG A 193 -6.01 -15.97 18.89
CA ARG A 193 -5.21 -15.11 18.00
C ARG A 193 -6.04 -13.96 17.44
N LEU A 194 -7.28 -14.23 17.02
CA LEU A 194 -8.22 -13.19 16.58
C LEU A 194 -8.52 -12.19 17.69
N ALA A 195 -8.76 -12.66 18.92
CA ALA A 195 -8.98 -11.77 20.07
C ALA A 195 -7.75 -10.91 20.41
N THR A 196 -6.53 -11.44 20.26
CA THR A 196 -5.30 -10.64 20.41
C THR A 196 -5.21 -9.57 19.32
N LEU A 197 -5.59 -9.90 18.09
CA LEU A 197 -5.57 -8.96 16.96
C LEU A 197 -6.57 -7.81 17.16
N GLU A 198 -7.77 -8.09 17.66
CA GLU A 198 -8.75 -7.06 18.05
C GLU A 198 -8.24 -6.16 19.17
N GLN A 199 -7.61 -6.72 20.20
CA GLN A 199 -7.02 -5.94 21.29
C GLN A 199 -5.92 -4.98 20.79
N GLN A 200 -5.31 -5.27 19.64
CA GLN A 200 -4.32 -4.41 18.98
C GLN A 200 -4.96 -3.37 18.04
N GLY A 201 -6.29 -3.27 18.01
CA GLY A 201 -7.02 -2.30 17.19
C GLY A 201 -7.09 -2.63 15.70
N ALA A 202 -6.67 -3.83 15.29
CA ALA A 202 -6.65 -4.24 13.89
C ALA A 202 -8.05 -4.42 13.27
N GLU A 203 -9.10 -4.43 14.09
CA GLU A 203 -10.49 -4.43 13.63
C GLU A 203 -10.78 -3.26 12.68
N ALA A 204 -10.15 -2.11 12.88
CA ALA A 204 -10.32 -0.94 12.00
C ALA A 204 -9.87 -1.19 10.55
N LEU A 205 -8.98 -2.18 10.31
CA LEU A 205 -8.56 -2.56 8.96
C LEU A 205 -9.62 -3.39 8.23
N PHE A 206 -10.49 -4.09 8.95
CA PHE A 206 -11.42 -5.05 8.35
C PHE A 206 -12.84 -4.50 8.28
N GLY A 207 -13.43 -4.53 7.08
CA GLY A 207 -14.81 -4.12 6.85
C GLY A 207 -14.99 -3.40 5.52
N GLU A 208 -16.17 -2.82 5.31
CA GLU A 208 -16.54 -2.12 4.09
C GLU A 208 -16.73 -0.60 4.31
N PRO A 209 -16.51 0.23 3.27
CA PRO A 209 -16.05 -0.16 1.95
C PRO A 209 -14.55 -0.46 1.93
N ALA A 210 -14.20 -1.60 1.33
CA ALA A 210 -12.82 -1.96 1.06
C ALA A 210 -12.21 -1.04 -0.01
N LEU A 211 -10.92 -0.76 0.12
CA LEU A 211 -10.15 0.07 -0.81
C LEU A 211 -10.28 -0.47 -2.24
N GLN A 212 -10.83 0.35 -3.14
CA GLN A 212 -10.92 0.02 -4.55
C GLN A 212 -9.66 0.49 -5.29
N LEU A 213 -9.02 -0.38 -6.06
CA LEU A 213 -7.78 -0.03 -6.76
C LEU A 213 -8.03 1.05 -7.83
N GLU A 214 -9.20 1.10 -8.44
CA GLU A 214 -9.57 2.13 -9.41
C GLU A 214 -9.50 3.53 -8.82
N ASP A 215 -9.83 3.68 -7.53
CA ASP A 215 -9.77 4.95 -6.82
C ASP A 215 -8.31 5.43 -6.63
N ILE A 216 -7.34 4.51 -6.61
CA ILE A 216 -5.90 4.85 -6.56
C ILE A 216 -5.39 5.26 -7.94
N LEU A 217 -5.89 4.60 -8.98
CA LEU A 217 -5.29 4.65 -10.32
C LEU A 217 -5.82 5.81 -11.17
N GLN A 218 -6.96 6.41 -10.79
CA GLN A 218 -7.56 7.49 -11.56
C GLN A 218 -6.73 8.79 -11.46
N PRO A 219 -6.29 9.36 -12.60
CA PRO A 219 -5.67 10.67 -12.62
C PRO A 219 -6.70 11.74 -12.26
N THR A 220 -6.19 12.89 -11.82
CA THR A 220 -7.06 14.05 -11.55
C THR A 220 -7.47 14.75 -12.84
N ALA A 221 -8.42 15.67 -12.74
CA ALA A 221 -8.96 16.39 -13.91
C ALA A 221 -7.91 17.20 -14.68
N ASP A 222 -6.79 17.59 -14.04
CA ASP A 222 -5.68 18.29 -14.70
C ASP A 222 -4.66 17.34 -15.36
N GLY A 223 -4.91 16.03 -15.33
CA GLY A 223 -4.06 15.00 -15.92
C GLY A 223 -2.96 14.48 -14.99
N ARG A 224 -2.71 15.11 -13.83
CA ARG A 224 -1.72 14.63 -12.86
C ARG A 224 -2.21 13.37 -12.15
N GLY A 225 -1.26 12.47 -11.88
CA GLY A 225 -1.48 11.29 -11.07
C GLY A 225 -1.67 11.68 -9.61
N ARG A 226 -2.65 11.07 -8.94
CA ARG A 226 -2.93 11.34 -7.53
C ARG A 226 -1.86 10.72 -6.64
N ILE A 227 -1.49 11.40 -5.57
CA ILE A 227 -0.56 10.90 -4.55
C ILE A 227 -1.36 10.47 -3.33
N HIS A 228 -1.38 9.17 -3.07
CA HIS A 228 -2.03 8.55 -1.92
C HIS A 228 -0.99 8.33 -0.83
N LEU A 229 -1.22 8.89 0.35
CA LEU A 229 -0.34 8.75 1.50
C LEU A 229 -1.09 7.99 2.60
N LEU A 230 -0.59 6.81 2.95
CA LEU A 230 -1.02 6.10 4.16
C LEU A 230 -0.21 6.64 5.33
N ASP A 231 -0.87 7.30 6.27
CA ASP A 231 -0.26 7.67 7.54
C ASP A 231 -0.02 6.40 8.37
N ALA A 232 1.24 6.01 8.47
CA ALA A 232 1.69 4.85 9.24
C ALA A 232 2.44 5.27 10.51
N SER A 233 2.43 6.56 10.86
CA SER A 233 3.25 7.12 11.94
C SER A 233 2.98 6.50 13.31
N ARG A 234 1.73 6.15 13.59
CA ARG A 234 1.34 5.42 14.81
C ARG A 234 1.29 3.92 14.59
N LEU A 235 0.65 3.51 13.49
CA LEU A 235 0.39 2.12 13.14
C LEU A 235 1.65 1.26 13.17
N VAL A 236 2.77 1.78 12.69
CA VAL A 236 4.02 1.03 12.62
C VAL A 236 4.59 0.68 14.01
N HIS A 237 4.28 1.49 15.03
CA HIS A 237 4.74 1.29 16.40
C HIS A 237 3.71 0.52 17.24
N GLU A 238 2.43 0.78 17.02
CA GLU A 238 1.33 0.19 17.78
C GLU A 238 0.96 -1.21 17.25
N ALA A 239 0.93 -1.39 15.93
CA ALA A 239 0.57 -2.63 15.26
C ALA A 239 1.42 -2.91 13.99
N PRO A 240 2.76 -3.11 14.12
CA PRO A 240 3.67 -3.31 12.97
C PRO A 240 3.27 -4.47 12.05
N LYS A 241 2.66 -5.52 12.59
CA LYS A 241 2.19 -6.67 11.79
C LYS A 241 1.00 -6.32 10.89
N VAL A 242 0.11 -5.46 11.37
CA VAL A 242 -1.04 -4.96 10.59
C VAL A 242 -0.52 -4.13 9.43
N TYR A 243 0.42 -3.23 9.68
CA TYR A 243 1.11 -2.45 8.66
C TYR A 243 1.74 -3.34 7.57
N ALA A 244 2.61 -4.28 7.96
CA ALA A 244 3.28 -5.14 6.99
C ALA A 244 2.28 -5.99 6.18
N THR A 245 1.30 -6.59 6.86
CA THR A 245 0.26 -7.41 6.22
C THR A 245 -0.58 -6.60 5.25
N PHE A 246 -0.94 -5.37 5.60
CA PHE A 246 -1.68 -4.48 4.71
C PHE A 246 -0.91 -4.19 3.42
N LEU A 247 0.37 -3.83 3.51
CA LEU A 247 1.17 -3.53 2.32
C LEU A 247 1.39 -4.76 1.44
N LEU A 248 1.52 -5.94 2.06
CA LEU A 248 1.59 -7.22 1.38
C LEU A 248 0.27 -7.56 0.66
N TRP A 249 -0.86 -7.32 1.32
CA TRP A 249 -2.18 -7.43 0.71
C TRP A 249 -2.30 -6.49 -0.50
N LEU A 250 -1.95 -5.21 -0.34
CA LEU A 250 -2.02 -4.23 -1.44
C LEU A 250 -1.19 -4.68 -2.65
N LEU A 251 0.02 -5.20 -2.42
CA LEU A 251 0.88 -5.74 -3.47
C LEU A 251 0.25 -6.97 -4.16
N ALA A 252 -0.36 -7.88 -3.38
CA ALA A 252 -1.04 -9.05 -3.92
C ALA A 252 -2.29 -8.65 -4.74
N GLU A 253 -3.11 -7.75 -4.21
CA GLU A 253 -4.32 -7.25 -4.86
C GLU A 253 -3.99 -6.57 -6.19
N LEU A 254 -2.95 -5.70 -6.21
CA LEU A 254 -2.46 -5.09 -7.44
C LEU A 254 -1.97 -6.13 -8.45
N PHE A 255 -1.30 -7.19 -8.00
CA PHE A 255 -0.84 -8.24 -8.90
C PHE A 255 -1.99 -9.03 -9.53
N GLU A 256 -3.04 -9.30 -8.74
CA GLU A 256 -4.18 -10.09 -9.16
C GLU A 256 -5.15 -9.32 -10.05
N GLN A 257 -5.47 -8.07 -9.70
CA GLN A 257 -6.46 -7.28 -10.44
C GLN A 257 -5.90 -6.57 -11.68
N LEU A 258 -4.63 -6.16 -11.67
CA LEU A 258 -4.09 -5.40 -12.80
C LEU A 258 -3.86 -6.30 -14.03
N PRO A 259 -4.17 -5.83 -15.24
CA PRO A 259 -3.78 -6.53 -16.46
C PRO A 259 -2.26 -6.41 -16.70
N GLU A 260 -1.70 -7.36 -17.46
CA GLU A 260 -0.32 -7.20 -17.96
C GLU A 260 -0.27 -6.04 -18.97
N ARG A 261 0.77 -5.20 -18.88
CA ARG A 261 0.86 -3.95 -19.65
C ARG A 261 1.99 -3.87 -20.68
N GLY A 262 2.80 -4.93 -20.83
CA GLY A 262 3.92 -4.92 -21.79
C GLY A 262 4.85 -3.72 -21.59
N ASP A 263 5.43 -3.23 -22.70
CA ASP A 263 6.32 -2.07 -22.70
C ASP A 263 5.52 -0.76 -22.84
N ALA A 264 5.22 -0.11 -21.71
CA ALA A 264 4.56 1.20 -21.66
C ALA A 264 5.57 2.35 -21.49
N ASP A 265 5.22 3.55 -21.97
CA ASP A 265 6.07 4.75 -21.86
C ASP A 265 6.26 5.24 -20.42
N LYS A 266 5.37 4.83 -19.52
CA LYS A 266 5.38 5.16 -18.09
C LYS A 266 4.67 4.06 -17.28
N PRO A 267 5.01 3.88 -15.99
CA PRO A 267 4.26 3.01 -15.10
C PRO A 267 2.83 3.53 -14.90
N LEU A 268 1.96 2.65 -14.44
CA LEU A 268 0.61 2.98 -13.99
C LEU A 268 0.64 3.51 -12.55
N LEU A 269 1.47 2.90 -11.70
CA LEU A 269 1.56 3.18 -10.27
C LEU A 269 3.02 3.12 -9.80
N ALA A 270 3.41 4.05 -8.92
CA ALA A 270 4.64 4.00 -8.15
C ALA A 270 4.31 3.79 -6.66
N LEU A 271 4.79 2.68 -6.10
CA LEU A 271 4.67 2.33 -4.69
C LEU A 271 5.94 2.69 -3.93
N PHE A 272 5.83 3.46 -2.85
CA PHE A 272 6.94 3.78 -1.95
C PHE A 272 6.72 3.17 -0.57
N PHE A 273 7.72 2.45 -0.10
CA PHE A 273 7.77 1.91 1.24
C PHE A 273 8.85 2.66 2.04
N ASP A 274 8.43 3.65 2.84
CA ASP A 274 9.31 4.24 3.84
C ASP A 274 9.63 3.21 4.93
N GLU A 275 10.84 3.30 5.49
CA GLU A 275 11.42 2.29 6.40
C GLU A 275 11.14 0.85 5.95
N ALA A 276 11.44 0.56 4.68
CA ALA A 276 11.16 -0.71 4.01
C ALA A 276 11.62 -1.96 4.76
N HIS A 277 12.63 -1.86 5.62
CA HIS A 277 13.10 -2.96 6.48
C HIS A 277 11.99 -3.57 7.36
N LEU A 278 10.95 -2.79 7.68
CA LEU A 278 9.80 -3.23 8.47
C LEU A 278 8.89 -4.22 7.73
N LEU A 279 8.96 -4.29 6.40
CA LEU A 279 8.27 -5.31 5.62
C LEU A 279 8.92 -6.71 5.76
N PHE A 280 10.21 -6.76 6.10
CA PHE A 280 11.00 -8.00 6.07
C PHE A 280 11.37 -8.49 7.47
N ASN A 281 11.53 -7.58 8.42
CA ASN A 281 11.90 -7.91 9.79
C ASN A 281 10.80 -8.69 10.51
N GLY A 282 11.11 -9.91 10.94
CA GLY A 282 10.15 -10.77 11.64
C GLY A 282 9.12 -11.44 10.73
N THR A 283 9.19 -11.21 9.42
CA THR A 283 8.28 -11.79 8.43
C THR A 283 8.60 -13.28 8.21
N PRO A 284 7.63 -14.21 8.30
CA PRO A 284 7.85 -15.63 8.02
C PRO A 284 8.40 -15.88 6.62
N GLN A 285 9.21 -16.94 6.45
CA GLN A 285 9.89 -17.22 5.17
C GLN A 285 8.90 -17.32 3.99
N ALA A 286 7.77 -18.02 4.16
CA ALA A 286 6.78 -18.18 3.09
C ALA A 286 6.22 -16.84 2.59
N LEU A 287 6.09 -15.85 3.48
CA LEU A 287 5.61 -14.52 3.13
C LEU A 287 6.72 -13.66 2.50
N ARG A 288 7.97 -13.82 2.96
CA ARG A 288 9.14 -13.22 2.29
C ARG A 288 9.28 -13.72 0.85
N ASP A 289 9.22 -15.03 0.63
CA ASP A 289 9.28 -15.64 -0.69
C ASP A 289 8.16 -15.12 -1.59
N ARG A 290 6.95 -14.94 -1.03
CA ARG A 290 5.82 -14.37 -1.76
C ARG A 290 6.04 -12.90 -2.09
N LEU A 291 6.57 -12.10 -1.16
CA LEU A 291 6.90 -10.69 -1.41
C LEU A 291 7.92 -10.59 -2.54
N GLU A 292 9.00 -11.35 -2.48
CA GLU A 292 10.03 -11.42 -3.53
C GLU A 292 9.42 -11.78 -4.89
N GLN A 293 8.54 -12.78 -4.91
CA GLN A 293 7.82 -13.17 -6.12
C GLN A 293 6.92 -12.04 -6.64
N VAL A 294 6.16 -11.36 -5.77
CA VAL A 294 5.27 -10.28 -6.18
C VAL A 294 6.06 -9.08 -6.69
N VAL A 295 7.14 -8.67 -6.02
CA VAL A 295 8.02 -7.60 -6.51
C VAL A 295 8.55 -7.93 -7.90
N ARG A 296 8.99 -9.17 -8.14
CA ARG A 296 9.47 -9.60 -9.46
C ARG A 296 8.37 -9.52 -10.54
N LEU A 297 7.13 -9.89 -10.20
CA LEU A 297 6.04 -10.04 -11.18
C LEU A 297 5.25 -8.74 -11.41
N ILE A 298 5.11 -7.88 -10.40
CA ILE A 298 4.30 -6.64 -10.45
C ILE A 298 4.81 -5.65 -11.51
N ARG A 299 6.10 -5.73 -11.86
CA ARG A 299 6.69 -4.98 -12.96
C ARG A 299 5.91 -5.13 -14.27
N SER A 300 5.50 -6.35 -14.61
CA SER A 300 4.75 -6.67 -15.84
C SER A 300 3.36 -6.03 -15.87
N LYS A 301 2.83 -5.67 -14.69
CA LYS A 301 1.56 -4.95 -14.51
C LYS A 301 1.73 -3.43 -14.63
N GLY A 302 2.96 -2.96 -14.83
CA GLY A 302 3.27 -1.53 -14.90
C GLY A 302 3.40 -0.85 -13.55
N VAL A 303 3.73 -1.59 -12.48
CA VAL A 303 3.94 -1.01 -11.14
C VAL A 303 5.43 -0.91 -10.82
N GLY A 304 5.88 0.28 -10.44
CA GLY A 304 7.21 0.50 -9.87
C GLY A 304 7.15 0.40 -8.35
N VAL A 305 8.14 -0.27 -7.73
CA VAL A 305 8.22 -0.43 -6.27
C VAL A 305 9.53 0.19 -5.80
N TYR A 306 9.46 1.08 -4.82
CA TYR A 306 10.58 1.86 -4.33
C TYR A 306 10.75 1.65 -2.84
N PHE A 307 11.85 1.01 -2.46
CA PHE A 307 12.18 0.77 -1.07
C PHE A 307 13.02 1.93 -0.56
N VAL A 308 12.55 2.57 0.52
CA VAL A 308 13.27 3.64 1.21
C VAL A 308 13.72 3.11 2.55
N THR A 309 15.04 3.05 2.79
CA THR A 309 15.61 2.43 3.98
C THR A 309 16.89 3.13 4.43
N GLN A 310 17.46 2.75 5.57
CA GLN A 310 18.71 3.33 6.06
C GLN A 310 19.92 2.71 5.37
N SER A 311 19.94 1.38 5.24
CA SER A 311 20.99 0.64 4.55
C SER A 311 20.39 -0.33 3.52
N PRO A 312 21.03 -0.51 2.34
CA PRO A 312 20.65 -1.57 1.42
C PRO A 312 20.65 -2.95 2.07
N GLY A 313 21.55 -3.19 3.04
CA GLY A 313 21.64 -4.46 3.76
C GLY A 313 20.46 -4.77 4.69
N ASP A 314 19.49 -3.87 4.82
CA ASP A 314 18.25 -4.11 5.55
C ASP A 314 17.19 -4.84 4.69
N LEU A 315 17.49 -5.11 3.42
CA LEU A 315 16.62 -5.79 2.46
C LEU A 315 17.23 -7.14 2.02
N PRO A 316 16.41 -8.15 1.67
CA PRO A 316 16.91 -9.41 1.11
C PRO A 316 17.65 -9.21 -0.22
N ASP A 317 18.70 -10.00 -0.45
CA ASP A 317 19.50 -9.94 -1.68
C ASP A 317 18.66 -10.16 -2.95
N ASP A 318 17.69 -11.08 -2.88
CA ASP A 318 16.79 -11.37 -4.00
C ASP A 318 15.91 -10.18 -4.37
N VAL A 319 15.51 -9.36 -3.39
CA VAL A 319 14.81 -8.10 -3.61
C VAL A 319 15.76 -7.06 -4.20
N LEU A 320 16.96 -6.88 -3.60
CA LEU A 320 17.97 -5.93 -4.07
C LEU A 320 18.39 -6.17 -5.53
N ALA A 321 18.40 -7.43 -5.96
CA ALA A 321 18.67 -7.84 -7.33
C ALA A 321 17.59 -7.39 -8.32
N GLN A 322 16.35 -7.14 -7.88
CA GLN A 322 15.28 -6.60 -8.72
C GLN A 322 15.29 -5.07 -8.83
N LEU A 323 16.06 -4.36 -7.99
CA LEU A 323 16.02 -2.89 -7.92
C LEU A 323 16.95 -2.28 -8.97
N GLY A 324 16.33 -1.73 -10.02
CA GLY A 324 17.03 -1.13 -11.14
C GLY A 324 17.60 0.26 -10.84
N LEU A 325 16.78 1.18 -10.32
CA LEU A 325 17.24 2.50 -9.91
C LEU A 325 17.84 2.45 -8.50
N ARG A 326 19.07 2.94 -8.33
CA ARG A 326 19.73 3.00 -7.01
C ARG A 326 20.11 4.43 -6.67
N ILE A 327 19.62 4.93 -5.55
CA ILE A 327 19.95 6.24 -4.99
C ILE A 327 20.48 6.04 -3.57
N GLN A 328 21.76 6.26 -3.39
CA GLN A 328 22.45 6.11 -2.11
C GLN A 328 22.90 7.48 -1.60
N HIS A 329 22.18 8.00 -0.62
CA HIS A 329 22.61 9.15 0.18
C HIS A 329 23.76 8.76 1.12
N GLY A 330 24.38 9.76 1.75
CA GLY A 330 25.49 9.55 2.68
C GLY A 330 25.22 8.48 3.74
N LEU A 331 26.25 7.70 4.04
CA LEU A 331 26.27 6.69 5.10
C LEU A 331 27.32 7.10 6.13
N ARG A 332 27.01 6.87 7.41
CA ARG A 332 27.98 7.08 8.49
C ARG A 332 28.47 5.71 8.93
N ALA A 333 29.78 5.49 8.88
CA ALA A 333 30.39 4.22 9.27
C ALA A 333 31.35 4.46 10.44
N PHE A 334 30.95 4.06 11.64
CA PHE A 334 31.73 4.14 12.87
C PHE A 334 32.24 2.77 13.33
N THR A 335 31.60 1.70 12.87
CA THR A 335 31.91 0.31 13.23
C THR A 335 32.51 -0.46 12.05
N ALA A 336 33.24 -1.54 12.35
CA ALA A 336 33.77 -2.42 11.31
C ALA A 336 32.67 -3.06 10.45
N LYS A 337 31.48 -3.32 11.03
CA LYS A 337 30.31 -3.83 10.30
C LYS A 337 29.81 -2.79 9.30
N GLU A 338 29.66 -1.54 9.72
CA GLU A 338 29.22 -0.46 8.83
C GLU A 338 30.26 -0.18 7.73
N GLN A 339 31.56 -0.27 8.01
CA GLN A 339 32.59 -0.14 6.98
C GLN A 339 32.53 -1.27 5.94
N LYS A 340 32.23 -2.51 6.35
CA LYS A 340 32.00 -3.61 5.39
C LYS A 340 30.75 -3.37 4.55
N SER A 341 29.66 -2.93 5.18
CA SER A 341 28.43 -2.57 4.47
C SER A 341 28.67 -1.45 3.47
N LEU A 342 29.39 -0.40 3.85
CA LEU A 342 29.75 0.71 2.97
C LEU A 342 30.51 0.25 1.71
N ARG A 343 31.48 -0.66 1.87
CA ARG A 343 32.21 -1.26 0.73
C ARG A 343 31.28 -2.04 -0.19
N ALA A 344 30.43 -2.90 0.38
CA ALA A 344 29.46 -3.65 -0.40
C ALA A 344 28.50 -2.73 -1.20
N VAL A 345 28.08 -1.61 -0.61
CA VAL A 345 27.26 -0.60 -1.30
C VAL A 345 28.02 0.04 -2.46
N ALA A 346 29.28 0.44 -2.26
CA ALA A 346 30.11 1.01 -3.32
C ALA A 346 30.33 0.03 -4.48
N GLU A 347 30.59 -1.24 -4.17
CA GLU A 347 30.79 -2.33 -5.15
C GLU A 347 29.50 -2.69 -5.91
N GLY A 348 28.32 -2.40 -5.33
CA GLY A 348 27.02 -2.61 -5.95
C GLY A 348 26.68 -1.63 -7.08
N PHE A 349 27.49 -0.59 -7.29
CA PHE A 349 27.34 0.37 -8.38
C PHE A 349 28.24 0.03 -9.56
N ARG A 350 27.79 0.36 -10.78
CA ARG A 350 28.68 0.32 -11.95
C ARG A 350 29.75 1.40 -11.80
N PRO A 351 31.06 1.06 -11.87
CA PRO A 351 32.14 2.01 -11.61
C PRO A 351 32.13 3.22 -12.52
N ASN A 352 32.57 4.36 -11.99
CA ASN A 352 32.80 5.59 -12.73
C ASN A 352 34.30 5.96 -12.66
N PRO A 353 35.04 6.00 -13.78
CA PRO A 353 36.47 6.34 -13.77
C PRO A 353 36.78 7.75 -13.23
N ALA A 354 35.80 8.64 -13.14
CA ALA A 354 35.99 10.00 -12.65
C ALA A 354 36.11 10.12 -11.12
N PHE A 355 35.65 9.12 -10.36
CA PHE A 355 35.73 9.13 -8.89
C PHE A 355 35.65 7.73 -8.27
N ASP A 356 36.19 7.58 -7.06
CA ASP A 356 36.01 6.37 -6.27
C ASP A 356 34.70 6.42 -5.48
N ALA A 357 33.78 5.47 -5.74
CA ALA A 357 32.45 5.46 -5.13
C ALA A 357 32.51 5.31 -3.60
N LEU A 358 33.44 4.49 -3.09
CA LEU A 358 33.61 4.27 -1.66
C LEU A 358 34.02 5.56 -0.94
N SER A 359 35.00 6.28 -1.50
CA SER A 359 35.46 7.57 -0.96
C SER A 359 34.33 8.59 -0.98
N VAL A 360 33.64 8.74 -2.13
CA VAL A 360 32.52 9.69 -2.26
C VAL A 360 31.41 9.42 -1.25
N LEU A 361 31.04 8.15 -1.00
CA LEU A 361 29.97 7.82 -0.04
C LEU A 361 30.23 8.36 1.38
N THR A 362 31.50 8.51 1.77
CA THR A 362 31.88 9.10 3.07
C THR A 362 31.86 10.63 3.10
N GLU A 363 31.89 11.26 1.92
CA GLU A 363 31.96 12.71 1.75
C GLU A 363 30.60 13.35 1.46
N LEU A 364 29.59 12.56 1.09
CA LEU A 364 28.27 13.07 0.70
C LEU A 364 27.63 13.94 1.78
N GLY A 365 27.29 15.16 1.37
CA GLY A 365 26.52 16.11 2.19
C GLY A 365 25.01 15.84 2.17
N ILE A 366 24.25 16.69 2.88
CA ILE A 366 22.78 16.61 2.90
C ILE A 366 22.20 16.99 1.53
N GLY A 367 21.42 16.08 0.95
CA GLY A 367 20.84 16.21 -0.39
C GLY A 367 21.81 15.84 -1.51
N GLU A 368 22.95 15.24 -1.20
CA GLU A 368 23.84 14.61 -2.19
C GLU A 368 23.70 13.08 -2.14
N ALA A 369 23.74 12.45 -3.30
CA ALA A 369 23.64 11.00 -3.43
C ALA A 369 24.55 10.46 -4.55
N LEU A 370 24.94 9.20 -4.43
CA LEU A 370 25.34 8.39 -5.58
C LEU A 370 24.09 7.82 -6.25
N VAL A 371 23.98 8.01 -7.56
CA VAL A 371 22.81 7.60 -8.35
C VAL A 371 23.26 6.67 -9.48
N GLY A 372 22.70 5.46 -9.50
CA GLY A 372 22.82 4.50 -10.58
C GLY A 372 21.47 4.36 -11.30
N THR A 373 21.38 4.93 -12.48
CA THR A 373 20.25 4.81 -13.41
C THR A 373 20.39 3.60 -14.33
N LEU A 374 19.40 3.37 -15.18
CA LEU A 374 19.40 2.34 -16.21
C LEU A 374 19.45 2.92 -17.62
N GLN A 375 20.24 2.27 -18.47
CA GLN A 375 20.26 2.48 -19.92
C GLN A 375 18.97 1.94 -20.55
N GLU A 376 18.74 2.27 -21.82
CA GLU A 376 17.55 1.85 -22.58
C GLU A 376 17.24 0.35 -22.51
N LYS A 377 18.27 -0.50 -22.53
CA LYS A 377 18.13 -1.97 -22.46
C LYS A 377 17.92 -2.49 -21.03
N GLY A 378 17.86 -1.61 -20.04
CA GLY A 378 17.77 -1.94 -18.63
C GLY A 378 19.10 -2.36 -17.98
N THR A 379 20.23 -2.12 -18.65
CA THR A 379 21.57 -2.32 -18.10
C THR A 379 21.97 -1.14 -17.22
N PRO A 380 22.65 -1.34 -16.07
CA PRO A 380 23.07 -0.23 -15.22
C PRO A 380 23.96 0.80 -15.91
N GLU A 381 23.67 2.07 -15.70
CA GLU A 381 24.54 3.19 -16.07
C GLU A 381 25.67 3.39 -15.08
N MET A 382 26.72 4.10 -15.49
CA MET A 382 27.81 4.47 -14.59
C MET A 382 27.26 5.35 -13.48
N VAL A 383 27.63 5.04 -12.24
CA VAL A 383 27.19 5.81 -11.08
C VAL A 383 27.60 7.28 -11.19
N GLN A 384 26.68 8.18 -10.85
CA GLN A 384 26.91 9.62 -10.83
C GLN A 384 26.83 10.15 -9.40
N ARG A 385 27.66 11.14 -9.07
CA ARG A 385 27.46 11.97 -7.86
C ARG A 385 26.45 13.06 -8.21
N VAL A 386 25.34 13.07 -7.49
CA VAL A 386 24.17 13.88 -7.81
C VAL A 386 23.78 14.75 -6.63
N LEU A 387 23.56 16.03 -6.89
CA LEU A 387 22.86 16.94 -5.99
C LEU A 387 21.36 16.84 -6.28
N VAL A 388 20.58 16.32 -5.33
CA VAL A 388 19.15 16.03 -5.50
C VAL A 388 18.37 17.32 -5.75
N ALA A 389 17.50 17.30 -6.76
CA ALA A 389 16.65 18.43 -7.09
C ALA A 389 15.64 18.71 -5.96
N PRO A 390 15.49 19.96 -5.51
CA PRO A 390 14.46 20.31 -4.54
C PRO A 390 13.03 20.04 -5.05
N PRO A 391 12.12 19.57 -4.18
CA PRO A 391 10.71 19.42 -4.52
C PRO A 391 10.04 20.78 -4.72
N GLN A 392 8.95 20.79 -5.48
CA GLN A 392 8.10 21.96 -5.71
C GLN A 392 7.15 22.22 -4.53
N SER A 393 6.77 21.16 -3.82
CA SER A 393 5.91 21.20 -2.64
C SER A 393 6.69 21.46 -1.34
N ARG A 394 5.95 21.58 -0.23
CA ARG A 394 6.53 21.85 1.09
C ARG A 394 7.32 20.66 1.60
N ILE A 395 8.56 20.89 2.04
CA ILE A 395 9.31 19.91 2.83
C ILE A 395 8.84 20.00 4.28
N GLY A 396 8.36 18.88 4.82
CA GLY A 396 7.81 18.78 6.17
C GLY A 396 6.28 18.78 6.20
N PRO A 397 5.69 18.54 7.38
CA PRO A 397 4.28 18.19 7.49
C PRO A 397 3.33 19.36 7.22
N LEU A 398 2.08 19.01 6.91
CA LEU A 398 0.95 19.93 6.99
C LEU A 398 0.62 20.26 8.45
N THR A 399 0.07 21.44 8.67
CA THR A 399 -0.62 21.76 9.92
C THR A 399 -1.93 20.98 10.02
N GLU A 400 -2.46 20.82 11.23
CA GLU A 400 -3.73 20.11 11.45
C GLU A 400 -4.90 20.76 10.69
N THR A 401 -4.91 22.09 10.61
CA THR A 401 -5.91 22.83 9.83
C THR A 401 -5.80 22.55 8.34
N GLU A 402 -4.59 22.56 7.77
CA GLU A 402 -4.37 22.22 6.36
C GLU A 402 -4.76 20.77 6.07
N ARG A 403 -4.44 19.83 6.96
CA ARG A 403 -4.86 18.42 6.86
C ARG A 403 -6.38 18.29 6.83
N THR A 404 -7.07 18.94 7.77
CA THR A 404 -8.54 18.92 7.85
C THR A 404 -9.16 19.45 6.56
N ILE A 405 -8.64 20.55 6.02
CA ILE A 405 -9.09 21.13 4.75
C ILE A 405 -8.87 20.15 3.60
N LEU A 406 -7.70 19.51 3.55
CA LEU A 406 -7.36 18.55 2.50
C LEU A 406 -8.29 17.33 2.51
N ILE A 407 -8.55 16.75 3.68
CA ILE A 407 -9.50 15.64 3.84
C ILE A 407 -10.92 16.10 3.47
N ALA A 408 -11.31 17.30 3.90
CA ALA A 408 -12.63 17.85 3.62
C ALA A 408 -12.90 18.09 2.13
N GLY A 409 -11.85 18.39 1.34
CA GLY A 409 -11.90 18.60 -0.10
C GLY A 409 -11.57 17.36 -0.95
N SER A 410 -11.32 16.22 -0.31
CA SER A 410 -10.97 14.98 -1.00
C SER A 410 -12.15 14.43 -1.80
N PRO A 411 -11.92 13.86 -3.01
CA PRO A 411 -12.98 13.20 -3.79
C PRO A 411 -13.55 11.95 -3.12
N PHE A 412 -12.88 11.44 -2.08
CA PHE A 412 -13.27 10.22 -1.36
C PHE A 412 -14.08 10.49 -0.09
N LYS A 413 -14.30 11.78 0.23
CA LYS A 413 -15.11 12.18 1.37
C LYS A 413 -16.51 11.60 1.27
N GLY A 414 -16.99 11.04 2.37
CA GLY A 414 -18.29 10.39 2.50
C GLY A 414 -18.34 8.96 1.96
N ARG A 415 -17.36 8.52 1.16
CA ARG A 415 -17.30 7.14 0.66
C ARG A 415 -16.69 6.19 1.69
N TYR A 416 -15.43 6.43 2.06
CA TYR A 416 -14.70 5.56 2.99
C TYR A 416 -14.92 5.95 4.46
N ASP A 417 -15.42 7.16 4.72
CA ASP A 417 -15.64 7.68 6.07
C ASP A 417 -16.79 6.96 6.80
N GLN A 418 -17.73 6.36 6.05
CA GLN A 418 -18.86 5.63 6.60
C GLN A 418 -18.66 4.12 6.44
N PRO A 419 -18.64 3.34 7.53
CA PRO A 419 -18.63 1.89 7.43
C PRO A 419 -19.96 1.40 6.82
N ILE A 420 -19.89 0.31 6.06
CA ILE A 420 -21.07 -0.37 5.51
C ILE A 420 -21.19 -1.72 6.21
N ASP A 421 -22.29 -1.92 6.94
CA ASP A 421 -22.63 -3.20 7.55
C ASP A 421 -23.60 -3.96 6.63
N ARG A 422 -23.06 -4.94 5.90
CA ARG A 422 -23.85 -5.84 5.05
C ARG A 422 -24.14 -7.14 5.79
N GLU A 423 -25.16 -7.87 5.35
CA GLU A 423 -25.39 -9.23 5.83
C GLU A 423 -24.16 -10.12 5.50
N SER A 424 -23.47 -10.53 6.55
CA SER A 424 -22.19 -11.24 6.53
C SER A 424 -22.31 -12.61 7.21
N ALA A 425 -21.20 -13.34 7.34
CA ALA A 425 -21.21 -14.68 7.93
C ALA A 425 -21.81 -14.66 9.35
N TYR A 426 -21.52 -13.61 10.13
CA TYR A 426 -22.07 -13.43 11.46
C TYR A 426 -23.60 -13.41 11.43
N GLU A 427 -24.22 -12.51 10.67
CA GLU A 427 -25.68 -12.36 10.66
C GLU A 427 -26.37 -13.62 10.12
N VAL A 428 -25.82 -14.25 9.07
CA VAL A 428 -26.36 -15.49 8.50
C VAL A 428 -26.32 -16.63 9.52
N LEU A 429 -25.19 -16.82 10.22
CA LEU A 429 -25.01 -17.92 11.16
C LEU A 429 -25.80 -17.71 12.47
N MET A 430 -25.91 -16.47 12.95
CA MET A 430 -26.74 -16.13 14.11
C MET A 430 -28.23 -16.29 13.79
N GLY A 431 -28.66 -15.84 12.61
CA GLY A 431 -30.02 -16.06 12.10
C GLY A 431 -30.38 -17.55 12.02
N ARG A 432 -29.46 -18.42 11.56
CA ARG A 432 -29.65 -19.89 11.54
C ARG A 432 -29.83 -20.48 12.94
N LYS A 433 -29.24 -19.87 13.98
CA LYS A 433 -29.38 -20.29 15.39
C LYS A 433 -30.66 -19.74 16.06
N GLY A 434 -31.46 -18.93 15.35
CA GLY A 434 -32.63 -18.25 15.93
C GLY A 434 -32.26 -17.15 16.93
N LEU A 435 -30.99 -16.74 16.95
CA LEU A 435 -30.49 -15.64 17.75
C LEU A 435 -30.49 -14.42 16.82
N ALA A 436 -31.44 -13.50 17.00
CA ALA A 436 -31.38 -12.23 16.28
C ALA A 436 -30.07 -11.52 16.66
N PRO A 437 -29.30 -10.97 15.69
CA PRO A 437 -28.15 -10.15 16.01
C PRO A 437 -28.63 -8.99 16.90
N GLU A 438 -28.04 -8.85 18.09
CA GLU A 438 -28.24 -7.65 18.89
C GLU A 438 -27.63 -6.49 18.09
N PRO A 439 -28.38 -5.41 17.83
CA PRO A 439 -27.78 -4.23 17.21
C PRO A 439 -26.63 -3.77 18.10
N GLU A 440 -25.43 -3.63 17.54
CA GLU A 440 -24.35 -2.93 18.21
C GLU A 440 -24.90 -1.56 18.60
N ALA A 441 -24.85 -1.26 19.91
CA ALA A 441 -25.39 -0.02 20.44
C ALA A 441 -24.60 1.14 19.86
N GLU A 442 -25.13 1.78 18.81
CA GLU A 442 -24.83 3.16 18.48
C GLU A 442 -25.01 3.96 19.77
N GLN A 443 -23.92 4.53 20.28
CA GLN A 443 -23.97 5.51 21.35
C GLN A 443 -24.56 6.79 20.77
N ASP A 444 -25.88 6.79 20.66
CA ASP A 444 -26.64 7.92 20.20
C ASP A 444 -26.71 8.96 21.32
N LYS A 445 -26.01 10.09 21.11
CA LYS A 445 -26.20 11.29 21.92
C LYS A 445 -27.58 11.84 21.60
N GLN A 446 -28.52 11.57 22.50
CA GLN A 446 -29.84 12.20 22.48
C GLN A 446 -29.73 13.72 22.64
N GLU A 447 -30.04 14.45 21.56
CA GLU A 447 -30.73 15.74 21.64
C GLU A 447 -32.16 15.55 21.10
N PRO A 448 -33.20 16.09 21.75
CA PRO A 448 -34.57 15.94 21.26
C PRO A 448 -34.91 17.07 20.30
N SER A 449 -35.37 16.76 19.08
CA SER A 449 -36.19 17.72 18.33
C SER A 449 -37.03 17.10 17.20
N PHE A 450 -38.34 17.07 17.45
CA PHE A 450 -39.39 17.63 16.59
C PHE A 450 -39.66 17.02 15.20
N THR A 451 -39.98 15.72 15.12
CA THR A 451 -40.72 15.16 13.96
C THR A 451 -41.67 14.02 14.34
N GLU A 452 -42.50 14.22 15.38
CA GLU A 452 -43.53 13.26 15.80
C GLU A 452 -44.90 13.47 15.14
N GLN A 453 -44.97 14.20 14.01
CA GLN A 453 -46.25 14.56 13.36
C GLN A 453 -46.33 14.37 11.84
N ALA A 454 -45.55 13.45 11.26
CA ALA A 454 -45.63 13.12 9.82
C ALA A 454 -45.66 11.60 9.54
N GLY A 455 -46.10 10.79 10.50
CA GLY A 455 -46.02 9.33 10.44
C GLY A 455 -47.31 8.58 10.04
N GLU A 456 -48.42 9.28 9.78
CA GLU A 456 -49.74 8.62 9.69
C GLU A 456 -50.36 8.54 8.28
N PHE A 457 -49.63 8.86 7.20
CA PHE A 457 -50.22 8.87 5.84
C PHE A 457 -49.51 8.06 4.74
N LEU A 458 -48.50 7.23 5.05
CA LEU A 458 -47.83 6.40 4.04
C LEU A 458 -47.82 4.89 4.37
N GLY A 459 -48.78 4.45 5.18
CA GLY A 459 -49.05 3.04 5.43
C GLY A 459 -50.04 2.44 4.42
N THR A 460 -49.61 2.11 3.20
CA THR A 460 -50.34 1.14 2.36
C THR A 460 -49.42 0.25 1.52
N ALA A 461 -49.93 -0.94 1.22
CA ALA A 461 -49.27 -2.14 0.73
C ALA A 461 -48.44 -2.04 -0.58
N ALA A 462 -48.35 -0.87 -1.22
CA ALA A 462 -47.56 -0.66 -2.43
C ALA A 462 -46.04 -0.64 -2.16
N GLY A 463 -45.60 -0.21 -0.98
CA GLY A 463 -44.18 -0.13 -0.63
C GLY A 463 -43.50 -1.49 -0.42
N LYS A 464 -44.25 -2.53 -0.05
CA LYS A 464 -43.69 -3.88 0.18
C LYS A 464 -43.39 -4.63 -1.12
N ALA A 465 -44.18 -4.41 -2.18
CA ALA A 465 -43.99 -5.07 -3.47
C ALA A 465 -42.82 -4.47 -4.28
N LEU A 466 -42.58 -3.16 -4.15
CA LEU A 466 -41.47 -2.49 -4.81
C LEU A 466 -40.12 -2.87 -4.17
N LYS A 467 -40.10 -3.03 -2.83
CA LYS A 467 -38.91 -3.44 -2.07
C LYS A 467 -38.48 -4.87 -2.39
N SER A 468 -39.42 -5.80 -2.57
CA SER A 468 -39.12 -7.19 -2.96
C SER A 468 -38.60 -7.33 -4.40
N ALA A 469 -39.08 -6.49 -5.33
CA ALA A 469 -38.62 -6.50 -6.72
C ALA A 469 -37.19 -5.93 -6.86
N MET A 470 -36.84 -4.88 -6.10
CA MET A 470 -35.47 -4.35 -6.05
C MET A 470 -34.49 -5.32 -5.38
N GLN A 471 -34.89 -6.00 -4.30
CA GLN A 471 -34.04 -7.01 -3.65
C GLN A 471 -33.76 -8.22 -4.55
N GLN A 472 -34.71 -8.64 -5.38
CA GLN A 472 -34.49 -9.72 -6.35
C GLN A 472 -33.56 -9.32 -7.51
N ALA A 473 -33.62 -8.06 -7.97
CA ALA A 473 -32.72 -7.55 -9.01
C ALA A 473 -31.28 -7.37 -8.50
N ALA A 474 -31.10 -6.88 -7.27
CA ALA A 474 -29.78 -6.76 -6.62
C ALA A 474 -29.12 -8.15 -6.42
N ASN A 475 -29.91 -9.16 -6.04
CA ASN A 475 -29.45 -10.52 -5.82
C ASN A 475 -29.06 -11.28 -7.11
N GLN A 476 -29.37 -10.77 -8.31
CA GLN A 476 -28.94 -11.40 -9.58
C GLN A 476 -27.65 -10.80 -10.15
N ILE A 477 -27.39 -9.51 -9.90
CA ILE A 477 -26.19 -8.83 -10.39
C ILE A 477 -24.95 -9.20 -9.56
N GLY A 478 -25.09 -9.39 -8.24
CA GLY A 478 -23.99 -9.84 -7.37
C GLY A 478 -23.51 -11.27 -7.64
N ARG A 479 -24.37 -12.15 -8.19
CA ARG A 479 -24.04 -13.56 -8.45
C ARG A 479 -23.14 -13.81 -9.66
N GLN A 480 -22.89 -12.81 -10.51
CA GLN A 480 -22.03 -12.95 -11.69
C GLN A 480 -20.60 -12.43 -11.51
N LEU A 481 -20.35 -11.52 -10.56
CA LEU A 481 -19.01 -10.96 -10.32
C LEU A 481 -18.12 -11.90 -9.49
N VAL A 482 -18.70 -12.71 -8.61
CA VAL A 482 -17.95 -13.62 -7.71
C VAL A 482 -17.40 -14.87 -8.44
N ARG A 483 -17.91 -15.22 -9.63
CA ARG A 483 -17.40 -16.37 -10.42
C ARG A 483 -16.10 -16.11 -11.17
N GLY A 484 -15.61 -14.88 -11.21
CA GLY A 484 -14.42 -14.51 -11.97
C GLY A 484 -13.08 -14.74 -11.26
N LEU A 485 -13.06 -14.88 -9.93
CA LEU A 485 -11.83 -14.60 -9.15
C LEU A 485 -10.98 -15.81 -8.72
N MET A 486 -11.40 -17.06 -8.96
CA MET A 486 -10.57 -18.23 -8.59
C MET A 486 -10.62 -19.43 -9.56
N GLY A 487 -11.19 -19.26 -10.76
CA GLY A 487 -11.36 -20.36 -11.72
C GLY A 487 -10.13 -20.73 -12.56
N SER A 488 -9.05 -19.94 -12.56
CA SER A 488 -7.91 -20.16 -13.48
C SER A 488 -6.75 -20.98 -12.89
N LEU A 489 -6.80 -21.38 -11.61
CA LEU A 489 -5.69 -22.06 -10.93
C LEU A 489 -5.82 -23.59 -10.76
N LEU A 490 -6.88 -24.21 -11.29
CA LEU A 490 -6.95 -25.67 -11.43
C LEU A 490 -6.72 -26.04 -12.90
N GLY A 491 -5.46 -26.29 -13.24
CA GLY A 491 -5.02 -26.67 -14.58
C GLY A 491 -5.82 -27.84 -15.16
N SER A 492 -6.50 -27.58 -16.27
CA SER A 492 -7.12 -28.61 -17.08
C SER A 492 -6.05 -29.43 -17.79
N LYS A 493 -5.65 -30.57 -17.21
CA LYS A 493 -5.07 -31.68 -17.96
C LYS A 493 -6.15 -32.22 -18.90
N LYS A 494 -6.16 -31.76 -20.15
CA LYS A 494 -6.94 -32.43 -21.20
C LYS A 494 -6.15 -33.60 -21.74
N ARG A 495 -6.69 -34.79 -21.50
CA ARG A 495 -6.25 -36.08 -22.02
C ARG A 495 -7.12 -36.39 -23.25
N ARG A 496 -6.59 -36.13 -24.44
CA ARG A 496 -6.76 -36.96 -25.65
C ARG A 496 -5.95 -36.38 -26.78
#